data_AF-A0A3N1NTR0-F1
#
_entry.id   AF-A0A3N1NTR0-F1
#
_cell.length_a   1.000
_cell.length_b   1.000
_cell.length_c   1.000
_cell.angle_alpha   90.00
_cell.angle_beta   90.00
_cell.angle_gamma   90.00
#
_symmetry.space_group_name_H-M   'P 1'
#
loop_
_entity.id
_entity.type
_entity.pdbx_description
1 polymer ?
#
loop_
_entity_poly.entity_id
_entity_poly.type
_entity_poly.pdbx_seq_one_letter_code
_entity_poly.pdbx_strand_id
1 'polypeptide(L)'
;MNGKSGYWTSLHGLATLVLVGAALYFLFVEHGPHVLPYLPYLIILLCPLMHILMHKSHGGQGHGEQHQQGADEAYRRGLAEGRKEAEKR
;
A
#
# COMPACT_ATOMS: atom_id res chain seq x y z
N MET A 1 31.03 -21.83 -20.98
CA MET A 1 31.51 -20.45 -20.70
C MET A 1 30.87 -19.50 -21.70
N ASN A 2 29.65 -19.05 -21.43
CA ASN A 2 28.90 -18.17 -22.34
C ASN A 2 29.16 -16.71 -21.97
N GLY A 3 30.13 -16.08 -22.63
CA GLY A 3 30.33 -14.64 -22.62
C GLY A 3 29.28 -13.96 -23.51
N LYS A 4 28.16 -13.54 -22.92
CA LYS A 4 27.29 -12.52 -23.51
C LYS A 4 27.49 -11.23 -22.72
N SER A 5 28.55 -10.49 -23.03
CA SER A 5 28.75 -9.11 -22.58
C SER A 5 27.80 -8.20 -23.38
N GLY A 6 26.50 -8.34 -23.12
CA GLY A 6 25.47 -7.54 -23.77
C GLY A 6 25.24 -6.25 -22.99
N TYR A 7 25.46 -5.11 -23.64
CA TYR A 7 24.75 -3.82 -23.48
C TYR A 7 24.78 -3.09 -22.12
N TRP A 8 25.11 -3.76 -21.02
CA TRP A 8 25.07 -3.23 -19.66
C TRP A 8 26.34 -2.44 -19.26
N THR A 9 27.36 -2.47 -20.10
CA THR A 9 28.60 -1.68 -19.96
C THR A 9 28.82 -0.74 -21.14
N SER A 10 27.73 -0.28 -21.78
CA SER A 10 27.82 0.80 -22.76
C SER A 10 28.30 2.07 -22.06
N LEU A 11 29.11 2.90 -22.72
CA LEU A 11 29.64 4.15 -22.18
C LEU A 11 28.53 5.04 -21.58
N HIS A 12 27.33 4.99 -22.19
CA HIS A 12 26.14 5.65 -21.66
C HIS A 12 25.66 5.07 -20.32
N GLY A 13 25.67 3.75 -20.14
CA GLY A 13 25.31 3.12 -18.87
C GLY A 13 26.30 3.46 -17.75
N LEU A 14 27.59 3.53 -18.07
CA LEU A 14 28.61 3.99 -17.12
C LEU A 14 28.43 5.49 -16.80
N ALA A 15 28.20 6.32 -17.82
CA ALA A 15 27.99 7.75 -17.64
C ALA A 15 26.73 8.05 -16.81
N THR A 16 25.62 7.34 -17.04
CA THR A 16 24.42 7.49 -16.21
C THR A 16 24.64 7.01 -14.80
N LEU A 17 25.35 5.89 -14.59
CA LEU A 17 25.66 5.40 -13.25
C LEU A 17 26.52 6.40 -12.47
N VAL A 18 27.55 6.98 -13.11
CA VAL A 18 28.41 8.01 -12.52
C VAL A 18 27.62 9.28 -12.22
N LEU A 19 26.76 9.73 -13.13
CA LEU A 19 25.95 10.94 -12.94
C LEU A 19 24.93 10.76 -11.80
N VAL A 20 24.25 9.62 -11.75
CA VAL A 20 23.33 9.27 -10.65
C VAL A 20 24.12 9.17 -9.34
N GLY A 21 25.28 8.51 -9.34
CA GLY A 21 26.16 8.42 -8.18
C GLY A 21 26.61 9.78 -7.68
N ALA A 22 27.02 10.68 -8.58
CA ALA A 22 27.43 12.05 -8.25
C ALA A 22 26.27 12.90 -7.71
N ALA A 23 25.09 12.79 -8.33
CA ALA A 23 23.89 13.48 -7.87
C ALA A 23 23.46 13.01 -6.47
N LEU A 24 23.45 11.69 -6.23
CA LEU A 24 23.17 11.12 -4.91
C LEU A 24 24.23 11.55 -3.89
N TYR A 25 25.51 11.51 -4.25
CA TYR A 25 26.61 11.93 -3.37
C TYR A 25 26.47 13.40 -2.97
N PHE A 26 26.26 14.30 -3.94
CA PHE A 26 26.08 15.73 -3.66
C PHE A 26 24.84 15.97 -2.80
N LEU A 27 23.73 15.29 -3.08
CA LEU A 27 22.52 15.36 -2.26
C LEU A 27 22.76 14.89 -0.82
N PHE A 28 23.52 13.81 -0.61
CA PHE A 28 23.83 13.31 0.72
C PHE A 28 24.86 14.16 1.47
N VAL A 29 25.83 14.77 0.79
CA VAL A 29 26.86 15.60 1.44
C VAL A 29 26.31 16.99 1.76
N GLU A 30 25.66 17.64 0.80
CA GLU A 30 25.17 19.01 0.95
C GLU A 30 23.83 19.06 1.72
N HIS A 31 22.97 18.06 1.48
CA HIS A 31 21.63 18.01 2.07
C HIS A 31 21.43 16.86 3.06
N GLY A 32 22.45 16.03 3.32
CA GLY A 32 22.44 15.03 4.39
C GLY A 32 21.91 15.51 5.75
N PRO A 33 22.35 16.66 6.28
CA PRO A 33 21.83 17.15 7.57
C PRO A 33 20.35 17.56 7.52
N HIS A 34 19.79 17.80 6.34
CA HIS A 34 18.35 18.00 6.16
C HIS A 34 17.66 16.65 5.92
N VAL A 35 18.22 15.76 5.12
CA VAL A 35 17.63 14.46 4.75
C VAL A 35 17.56 13.49 5.94
N LEU A 36 18.61 13.41 6.78
CA LEU A 36 18.65 12.56 7.97
C LEU A 36 17.48 12.79 8.94
N PRO A 37 17.15 14.04 9.34
CA PRO A 37 15.99 14.29 10.18
C PRO A 37 14.65 14.16 9.43
N TYR A 38 14.61 14.30 8.10
CA TYR A 38 13.38 14.05 7.31
C TYR A 38 13.12 12.55 7.04
N LEU A 39 14.12 11.69 7.13
CA LEU A 39 14.00 10.24 6.94
C LEU A 39 12.88 9.59 7.78
N PRO A 40 12.75 9.83 9.11
CA PRO A 40 11.64 9.28 9.90
C PRO A 40 10.27 9.78 9.42
N TYR A 41 10.16 11.04 9.01
CA TYR A 41 8.93 11.59 8.44
C TYR A 41 8.59 10.97 7.10
N LEU A 42 9.59 10.67 6.26
CA LEU A 42 9.43 10.04 4.97
C LEU A 42 8.90 8.60 5.11
N ILE A 43 9.36 7.85 6.13
CA ILE A 43 8.84 6.51 6.46
C ILE A 43 7.37 6.60 6.88
N ILE A 44 7.00 7.56 7.76
CA ILE A 44 5.60 7.73 8.17
C ILE A 44 4.74 8.19 7.00
N LEU A 45 5.23 9.07 6.12
CA LEU A 45 4.53 9.55 4.92
C LEU A 45 4.40 8.44 3.84
N LEU A 46 5.26 7.43 3.89
CA LEU A 46 5.16 6.26 3.03
C LEU A 46 3.88 5.46 3.31
N CYS A 47 3.42 5.38 4.56
CA CYS A 47 2.13 4.77 4.92
C CYS A 47 0.92 5.42 4.21
N PRO A 48 0.63 6.72 4.35
CA PRO A 48 -0.49 7.35 3.67
C PRO A 48 -0.31 7.34 2.15
N LEU A 49 0.93 7.44 1.65
CA LEU A 49 1.19 7.29 0.22
C LEU A 49 0.76 5.90 -0.29
N MET A 50 1.16 4.82 0.40
CA MET A 50 0.71 3.47 0.07
C MET A 50 -0.81 3.34 0.17
N HIS A 51 -1.42 3.87 1.25
CA HIS A 51 -2.87 3.84 1.40
C HIS A 51 -3.58 4.54 0.25
N ILE A 52 -3.14 5.71 -0.19
CA ILE A 52 -3.76 6.46 -1.30
C ILE A 52 -3.59 5.72 -2.63
N LEU A 53 -2.41 5.13 -2.87
CA LEU A 53 -2.14 4.34 -4.08
C LEU A 53 -2.97 3.05 -4.11
N MET A 54 -3.18 2.42 -2.95
CA MET A 54 -4.01 1.23 -2.82
C MET A 54 -5.52 1.53 -2.79
N HIS A 55 -5.92 2.72 -2.36
CA HIS A 55 -7.33 3.10 -2.34
C HIS A 55 -7.88 3.40 -3.74
N LYS A 56 -7.02 3.78 -4.69
CA LYS A 56 -7.40 4.11 -6.08
C LYS A 56 -7.61 2.90 -7.00
N SER A 57 -7.28 1.66 -6.58
CA SER A 57 -7.22 0.51 -7.50
C SER A 57 -8.37 -0.51 -7.41
N HIS A 58 -9.30 -0.44 -6.46
CA HIS A 58 -10.37 -1.46 -6.33
C HIS A 58 -11.76 -0.88 -6.04
N GLY A 59 -12.21 0.05 -6.88
CA GLY A 59 -13.58 0.55 -6.91
C GLY A 59 -14.50 -0.14 -7.94
N GLY A 60 -14.25 -1.40 -8.29
CA GLY A 60 -15.00 -2.08 -9.35
C GLY A 60 -15.22 -3.56 -9.07
N GLN A 61 -16.50 -3.94 -9.01
CA GLN A 61 -17.09 -5.29 -8.99
C GLN A 61 -17.16 -6.05 -7.65
N GLY A 62 -18.34 -5.95 -7.01
CA GLY A 62 -19.16 -7.12 -6.62
C GLY A 62 -18.81 -7.87 -5.33
N HIS A 63 -19.86 -8.22 -4.57
CA HIS A 63 -19.89 -9.18 -3.44
C HIS A 63 -19.64 -8.66 -2.02
N GLY A 64 -20.22 -7.51 -1.66
CA GLY A 64 -20.35 -7.08 -0.24
C GLY A 64 -21.67 -7.49 0.44
N GLU A 65 -22.69 -7.93 -0.31
CA GLU A 65 -24.06 -8.06 0.23
C GLU A 65 -24.34 -9.37 0.99
N GLN A 66 -23.50 -10.40 0.87
CA GLN A 66 -23.79 -11.70 1.49
C GLN A 66 -23.49 -11.76 3.00
N HIS A 67 -22.58 -10.93 3.53
CA HIS A 67 -22.24 -10.98 4.96
C HIS A 67 -23.25 -10.23 5.85
N GLN A 68 -23.89 -9.18 5.33
CA GLN A 68 -24.92 -8.44 6.08
C GLN A 68 -26.25 -9.20 6.15
N GLN A 69 -26.62 -9.94 5.09
CA GLN A 69 -27.89 -10.68 5.05
C GLN A 69 -27.97 -11.76 6.13
N GLY A 70 -26.88 -12.51 6.38
CA GLY A 70 -26.86 -13.56 7.41
C GLY A 70 -26.98 -13.01 8.84
N ALA A 71 -26.42 -11.83 9.10
CA ALA A 71 -26.54 -11.16 10.40
C ALA A 71 -27.95 -10.59 10.62
N ASP A 72 -28.56 -10.00 9.59
CA ASP A 72 -29.92 -9.46 9.66
C ASP A 72 -30.95 -10.58 9.85
N GLU A 73 -30.79 -11.71 9.14
CA GLU A 73 -31.66 -12.88 9.31
C GLU A 73 -31.56 -13.50 10.71
N ALA A 74 -30.35 -13.68 11.25
CA ALA A 74 -30.15 -14.18 12.60
C ALA A 74 -30.77 -13.26 13.66
N TYR A 75 -30.62 -11.94 13.49
CA TYR A 75 -31.22 -10.94 14.36
C TYR A 75 -32.76 -10.95 14.31
N ARG A 76 -33.34 -11.00 13.10
CA ARG A 76 -34.80 -11.09 12.93
C ARG A 76 -35.39 -12.37 13.50
N ARG A 77 -34.69 -13.50 13.38
CA ARG A 77 -35.11 -14.76 14.00
C ARG A 77 -35.14 -14.66 15.52
N GLY A 78 -34.11 -14.06 16.14
CA GLY A 78 -34.08 -13.83 17.59
C GLY A 78 -35.23 -12.96 18.10
N LEU A 79 -35.59 -11.90 17.36
CA LEU A 79 -36.76 -11.07 17.70
C LEU A 79 -38.09 -11.82 17.58
N ALA A 80 -38.23 -12.69 16.57
CA ALA A 80 -39.44 -13.49 16.38
C ALA A 80 -39.60 -14.54 17.49
N GLU A 81 -38.51 -15.18 17.92
CA GLU A 81 -38.48 -16.12 19.05
C GLU A 81 -38.87 -15.40 20.35
N GLY A 82 -38.24 -14.26 20.66
CA GLY A 82 -38.54 -13.50 21.88
C GLY A 82 -39.99 -12.99 21.97
N ARG A 83 -40.59 -12.63 20.82
CA ARG A 83 -42.02 -12.26 20.78
C ARG A 83 -42.93 -13.44 21.14
N LYS A 84 -42.64 -14.64 20.63
CA LYS A 84 -43.43 -15.85 20.93
C LYS A 84 -43.29 -16.27 22.38
N GLU A 85 -42.11 -16.11 22.97
CA GLU A 85 -41.86 -16.38 24.38
C GLU A 85 -42.61 -15.39 25.30
N ALA A 86 -42.66 -14.11 24.92
CA ALA A 86 -43.41 -13.09 25.66
C ALA A 86 -44.93 -13.29 25.56
N GLU A 87 -45.45 -13.75 24.43
CA GLU A 87 -46.90 -14.02 24.23
C GLU A 87 -47.37 -15.28 24.96
N LYS A 88 -46.46 -16.24 25.19
CA LYS A 88 -46.75 -17.50 25.88
C LYS A 88 -46.70 -17.39 27.42
N ARG A 89 -46.37 -16.21 27.94
CA ARG A 89 -46.24 -15.91 29.37
C ARG A 89 -47.45 -15.15 29.88
#